data_AF-A0A929HF26-F1
#
_entry.id   AF-A0A929HF26-F1
#
_cell.length_a   1.000
_cell.length_b   1.000
_cell.length_c   1.000
_cell.angle_alpha   90.00
_cell.angle_beta   90.00
_cell.angle_gamma   90.00
#
_symmetry.space_group_name_H-M   'P 1'
#
loop_
_entity.id
_entity.type
_entity.pdbx_description
1 polymer ?
#
loop_
_entity_poly.entity_id
_entity_poly.type
_entity_poly.pdbx_seq_one_letter_code
_entity_poly.pdbx_strand_id
1 'polypeptide(L)'
;MAKQEKKQKVKDVQRGVWDKEVISEIKYKAEAAKHRIRGCGTPRKLPHFDDLLVLPSQLTRMSIDTYREDCKTQTVLGSRYAKKPLVIETPIMISGMSYGALSKEAKIALAKATDIVGTSINNGEGGLLPEERSNSYKQVVQILPSRIGFSLRNIEAADALEILVGIG
;
A
#
# COMPACT_ATOMS: atom_id res chain seq x y z
N MET A 1 39.32 -39.96 20.53
CA MET A 1 38.96 -38.80 19.70
C MET A 1 37.49 -38.48 19.94
N ALA A 2 37.17 -37.41 20.66
CA ALA A 2 35.78 -37.04 20.97
C ALA A 2 35.12 -36.39 19.73
N LYS A 3 33.98 -36.93 19.30
CA LYS A 3 33.13 -36.33 18.26
C LYS A 3 32.61 -34.99 18.79
N GLN A 4 32.97 -33.90 18.12
CA GLN A 4 32.33 -32.60 18.36
C GLN A 4 30.85 -32.70 17.94
N GLU A 5 29.95 -32.60 18.91
CA GLU A 5 28.53 -32.41 18.64
C GLU A 5 28.34 -31.08 17.90
N LYS A 6 27.83 -31.15 16.67
CA LYS A 6 27.43 -29.97 15.91
C LYS A 6 26.27 -29.31 16.68
N LYS A 7 26.55 -28.22 17.39
CA LYS A 7 25.52 -27.36 17.98
C LYS A 7 24.48 -27.04 16.91
N GLN A 8 23.23 -27.44 17.17
CA GLN A 8 22.09 -27.10 16.33
C GLN A 8 22.03 -25.58 16.22
N LYS A 9 22.37 -25.03 15.05
CA LYS A 9 22.20 -23.59 14.81
C LYS A 9 20.70 -23.32 14.82
N VAL A 10 20.26 -22.54 15.81
CA VAL A 10 18.91 -21.99 15.83
C VAL A 10 18.73 -21.25 14.51
N LYS A 11 17.81 -21.71 13.67
CA LYS A 11 17.43 -20.95 12.48
C LYS A 11 16.51 -19.86 12.95
N ASP A 12 16.85 -18.61 12.69
CA ASP A 12 15.89 -17.52 12.77
C ASP A 12 14.81 -17.79 11.72
N VAL A 13 13.71 -18.40 12.17
CA VAL A 13 12.54 -18.58 11.33
C VAL A 13 11.85 -17.23 11.31
N GLN A 14 11.85 -16.57 10.15
CA GLN A 14 11.09 -15.36 9.95
C GLN A 14 9.60 -15.67 10.14
N ARG A 15 9.08 -15.38 11.33
CA ARG A 15 7.65 -15.43 11.62
C ARG A 15 7.04 -14.14 11.08
N GLY A 16 6.17 -14.24 10.08
CA GLY A 16 5.50 -13.09 9.51
C GLY A 16 4.91 -13.37 8.14
N VAL A 17 4.21 -12.37 7.59
CA VAL A 17 3.57 -12.43 6.27
C VAL A 17 4.59 -12.29 5.13
N TRP A 18 5.80 -11.81 5.43
CA TRP A 18 6.88 -11.54 4.48
C TRP A 18 7.93 -12.66 4.45
N ASP A 19 7.54 -13.86 4.00
CA ASP A 19 8.49 -14.94 3.73
C ASP A 19 9.15 -14.79 2.33
N LYS A 20 10.12 -15.66 2.04
CA LYS A 20 10.89 -15.57 0.78
C LYS A 20 10.00 -15.86 -0.43
N GLU A 21 9.04 -16.75 -0.27
CA GLU A 21 8.09 -17.17 -1.29
C GLU A 21 7.14 -16.01 -1.66
N VAL A 22 6.60 -15.30 -0.67
CA VAL A 22 5.74 -14.12 -0.84
C VAL A 22 6.52 -12.99 -1.50
N ILE A 23 7.74 -12.69 -1.04
CA ILE A 23 8.58 -11.65 -1.64
C ILE A 23 8.91 -11.99 -3.10
N SER A 24 9.24 -13.26 -3.37
CA SER A 24 9.51 -13.74 -4.74
C SER A 24 8.29 -13.58 -5.64
N GLU A 25 7.10 -13.90 -5.13
CA GLU A 25 5.85 -13.75 -5.88
C GLU A 25 5.52 -12.28 -6.17
N ILE A 26 5.73 -11.38 -5.21
CA ILE A 26 5.51 -9.93 -5.41
C ILE A 26 6.45 -9.40 -6.49
N LYS A 27 7.74 -9.76 -6.44
CA LYS A 27 8.72 -9.37 -7.47
C LYS A 27 8.31 -9.88 -8.85
N TYR A 28 7.93 -11.15 -8.94
CA TYR A 28 7.45 -11.73 -10.20
C TYR A 28 6.24 -10.99 -10.76
N LYS A 29 5.25 -10.66 -9.93
CA LYS A 29 4.06 -9.90 -10.35
C LYS A 29 4.42 -8.48 -10.82
N ALA A 30 5.34 -7.82 -10.11
CA ALA A 30 5.79 -6.48 -10.46
C ALA A 30 6.54 -6.45 -11.80
N GLU A 31 7.37 -7.46 -12.09
CA GLU A 31 8.12 -7.56 -13.34
C GLU A 31 7.25 -8.03 -14.52
N ALA A 32 6.40 -9.05 -14.31
CA ALA A 32 5.62 -9.66 -15.38
C ALA A 32 4.29 -8.94 -15.68
N ALA A 33 3.86 -8.03 -14.79
CA ALA A 33 2.54 -7.37 -14.81
C ALA A 33 1.36 -8.36 -14.94
N LYS A 34 1.54 -9.60 -14.46
CA LYS A 34 0.54 -10.68 -14.54
C LYS A 34 0.32 -11.29 -13.17
N HIS A 35 -0.94 -11.54 -12.84
CA HIS A 35 -1.26 -12.40 -11.71
C HIS A 35 -1.06 -13.86 -12.10
N ARG A 36 -0.65 -14.71 -11.14
CA ARG A 36 -0.54 -16.15 -11.38
C ARG A 36 -1.94 -16.78 -11.28
N ILE A 37 -2.41 -17.35 -12.38
CA ILE A 37 -3.61 -18.20 -12.37
C ILE A 37 -3.22 -19.49 -11.65
N ARG A 38 -3.90 -19.82 -10.54
CA ARG A 38 -3.71 -21.07 -9.78
C ARG A 38 -5.06 -21.75 -9.61
N GLY A 39 -5.13 -23.04 -9.90
CA GLY A 39 -6.26 -23.89 -9.51
C GLY A 39 -6.09 -24.35 -8.06
N CYS A 40 -7.19 -24.36 -7.30
CA CYS A 40 -7.29 -24.89 -5.93
C CYS A 40 -6.42 -24.19 -4.86
N GLY A 41 -6.99 -23.15 -4.23
CA GLY A 41 -6.60 -22.73 -2.87
C GLY A 41 -5.48 -21.70 -2.75
N THR A 42 -5.40 -21.08 -1.57
CA THR A 42 -4.43 -20.02 -1.23
C THR A 42 -3.14 -20.61 -0.64
N PRO A 43 -1.95 -20.02 -0.88
CA PRO A 43 -0.70 -20.43 -0.21
C PRO A 43 -0.66 -20.08 1.29
N ARG A 44 -1.65 -19.34 1.80
CA ARG A 44 -1.76 -18.99 3.23
C ARG A 44 -2.35 -20.14 4.04
N LYS A 45 -2.01 -20.23 5.34
CA LYS A 45 -2.80 -21.00 6.31
C LYS A 45 -4.23 -20.47 6.28
N LEU A 46 -5.19 -21.35 5.98
CA LEU A 46 -6.59 -20.98 5.96
C LEU A 46 -7.16 -20.88 7.39
N PRO A 47 -8.10 -19.96 7.63
CA PRO A 47 -8.86 -19.88 8.87
C PRO A 47 -9.54 -21.22 9.21
N HIS A 48 -9.72 -21.54 10.49
CA HIS A 48 -10.52 -22.70 10.91
C HIS A 48 -12.01 -22.35 10.79
N PHE A 49 -12.93 -23.32 10.97
CA PHE A 49 -14.37 -23.05 10.80
C PHE A 49 -14.90 -21.95 11.74
N ASP A 50 -14.22 -21.73 12.87
CA ASP A 50 -14.54 -20.68 13.85
C ASP A 50 -14.21 -19.25 13.36
N ASP A 51 -13.38 -19.12 12.33
CA ASP A 51 -12.95 -17.85 11.74
C ASP A 51 -13.78 -17.45 10.49
N LEU A 52 -14.76 -18.27 10.11
CA LEU A 52 -15.56 -18.07 8.89
C LEU A 52 -16.84 -17.28 9.19
N LEU A 53 -16.89 -16.03 8.72
CA LEU A 53 -18.13 -15.28 8.57
C LEU A 53 -18.62 -15.41 7.12
N VAL A 54 -19.73 -16.12 6.91
CA VAL A 54 -20.39 -16.18 5.59
C VAL A 54 -21.26 -14.93 5.42
N LEU A 55 -20.79 -13.99 4.61
CA LEU A 55 -21.61 -12.88 4.12
C LEU A 55 -22.27 -13.31 2.80
N PRO A 56 -23.58 -13.61 2.76
CA PRO A 56 -24.25 -14.00 1.52
C PRO A 56 -24.47 -12.77 0.63
N SER A 57 -23.42 -12.36 -0.10
CA SER A 57 -23.53 -11.29 -1.10
C SER A 57 -24.41 -11.72 -2.30
N GLN A 58 -24.36 -13.01 -2.64
CA GLN A 58 -25.05 -13.58 -3.80
C GLN A 58 -26.59 -13.59 -3.70
N LEU A 59 -27.16 -13.44 -2.50
CA LEU A 59 -28.62 -13.35 -2.33
C LEU A 59 -29.18 -11.96 -2.66
N THR A 60 -28.33 -10.93 -2.69
CA THR A 60 -28.77 -9.56 -2.97
C THR A 60 -28.24 -9.03 -4.29
N ARG A 61 -27.03 -9.43 -4.73
CA ARG A 61 -26.40 -8.96 -5.98
C ARG A 61 -25.49 -10.05 -6.55
N MET A 62 -25.54 -10.28 -7.86
CA MET A 62 -24.55 -11.14 -8.51
C MET A 62 -23.17 -10.48 -8.48
N SER A 63 -22.12 -11.29 -8.37
CA SER A 63 -20.74 -10.83 -8.54
C SER A 63 -20.56 -10.24 -9.94
N ILE A 64 -19.79 -9.17 -10.06
CA ILE A 64 -19.44 -8.58 -11.35
C ILE A 64 -18.61 -9.61 -12.13
N ASP A 65 -19.06 -9.93 -13.34
CA ASP A 65 -18.28 -10.72 -14.28
C ASP A 65 -17.26 -9.80 -14.95
N THR A 66 -15.98 -9.97 -14.58
CA THR A 66 -14.86 -9.16 -15.08
C THR A 66 -14.65 -9.28 -16.59
N TYR A 67 -15.25 -10.26 -17.26
CA TYR A 67 -15.21 -10.39 -18.73
C TYR A 67 -16.37 -9.65 -19.43
N ARG A 68 -17.42 -9.27 -18.69
CA ARG A 68 -18.60 -8.60 -19.25
C ARG A 68 -18.69 -7.13 -18.88
N GLU A 69 -18.26 -6.78 -17.68
CA GLU A 69 -18.46 -5.45 -17.12
C GLU A 69 -17.22 -4.97 -16.37
N ASP A 70 -16.91 -3.67 -16.51
CA ASP A 70 -15.81 -3.04 -15.80
C ASP A 70 -16.15 -2.81 -14.33
N CYS A 71 -15.22 -3.20 -13.44
CA CYS A 71 -15.34 -2.94 -12.02
C CYS A 71 -14.89 -1.51 -11.69
N LYS A 72 -15.82 -0.65 -11.30
CA LYS A 72 -15.49 0.71 -10.84
C LYS A 72 -14.90 0.68 -9.43
N THR A 73 -13.60 0.94 -9.33
CA THR A 73 -12.86 0.99 -8.05
C THR A 73 -12.65 2.41 -7.52
N GLN A 74 -13.16 3.41 -8.24
CA GLN A 74 -13.00 4.81 -7.88
C GLN A 74 -13.54 5.07 -6.47
N THR A 75 -12.72 5.73 -5.66
CA THR A 75 -12.99 6.02 -4.26
C THR A 75 -12.91 7.51 -4.03
N VAL A 76 -13.95 8.06 -3.37
CA VAL A 76 -14.06 9.49 -3.06
C VAL A 76 -14.00 9.67 -1.55
N LEU A 77 -12.91 10.25 -1.07
CA LEU A 77 -12.71 10.56 0.35
C LEU A 77 -13.20 11.97 0.66
N GLY A 78 -14.01 12.09 1.71
CA GLY A 78 -14.58 13.38 2.15
C GLY A 78 -15.85 13.81 1.41
N SER A 79 -16.48 12.93 0.62
CA SER A 79 -17.67 13.21 -0.20
C SER A 79 -18.84 13.89 0.55
N ARG A 80 -18.95 13.67 1.86
CA ARG A 80 -20.05 14.21 2.68
C ARG A 80 -19.87 15.67 3.11
N TYR A 81 -18.64 16.10 3.42
CA TYR A 81 -18.39 17.40 4.08
C TYR A 81 -17.28 18.22 3.43
N ALA A 82 -16.39 17.61 2.64
CA ALA A 82 -15.30 18.32 2.01
C ALA A 82 -15.79 19.10 0.79
N LYS A 83 -15.45 20.39 0.72
CA LYS A 83 -15.71 21.21 -0.48
C LYS A 83 -14.93 20.71 -1.70
N LYS A 84 -13.75 20.14 -1.46
CA LYS A 84 -12.87 19.53 -2.46
C LYS A 84 -12.52 18.12 -1.96
N PRO A 85 -13.35 17.11 -2.23
CA PRO A 85 -13.06 15.74 -1.83
C PRO A 85 -11.85 15.21 -2.61
N LEU A 86 -11.11 14.29 -1.99
CA LEU A 86 -10.02 13.59 -2.65
C LEU A 86 -10.59 12.43 -3.46
N VAL A 87 -10.42 12.50 -4.78
CA VAL A 87 -10.88 11.46 -5.72
C VAL A 87 -9.66 10.68 -6.21
N ILE A 88 -9.72 9.37 -6.05
CA ILE A 88 -8.71 8.40 -6.52
C ILE A 88 -9.41 7.27 -7.28
N GLU A 89 -8.77 6.72 -8.31
CA GLU A 89 -9.35 5.69 -9.18
C GLU A 89 -9.34 4.29 -8.57
N THR A 90 -8.57 4.09 -7.49
CA THR A 90 -8.47 2.82 -6.77
C THR A 90 -8.60 3.04 -5.26
N PRO A 91 -9.06 2.04 -4.48
CA PRO A 91 -9.16 2.14 -3.02
C PRO A 91 -7.81 1.94 -2.32
N ILE A 92 -6.69 1.97 -3.05
CA ILE A 92 -5.34 1.67 -2.54
C ILE A 92 -4.53 2.94 -2.63
N MET A 93 -3.98 3.41 -1.51
CA MET A 93 -3.11 4.58 -1.44
C MET A 93 -1.71 4.17 -0.95
N ILE A 94 -0.68 4.93 -1.33
CA ILE A 94 0.66 4.75 -0.78
C ILE A 94 0.78 5.55 0.52
N SER A 95 1.03 4.85 1.62
CA SER A 95 1.15 5.44 2.96
C SER A 95 2.38 6.34 3.11
N GLY A 96 2.37 7.17 4.16
CA GLY A 96 3.44 8.13 4.45
C GLY A 96 4.74 7.45 4.84
N MET A 97 5.67 7.36 3.89
CA MET A 97 7.05 6.91 4.13
C MET A 97 8.00 8.07 3.88
N SER A 98 8.81 8.40 4.88
CA SER A 98 9.66 9.60 4.87
C SER A 98 10.79 9.51 3.85
N TYR A 99 11.09 10.64 3.21
CA TYR A 99 12.40 10.84 2.61
C TYR A 99 13.47 10.80 3.72
N GLY A 100 14.49 9.97 3.54
CA GLY A 100 15.45 9.61 4.57
C GLY A 100 15.30 8.16 5.03
N ALA A 101 14.07 7.68 5.24
CA ALA A 101 13.80 6.25 5.36
C ALA A 101 13.80 5.56 3.98
N LEU A 102 13.28 6.27 2.97
CA LEU A 102 13.39 5.90 1.56
C LEU A 102 14.36 6.82 0.84
N SER A 103 14.99 6.28 -0.21
CA SER A 103 15.81 7.08 -1.12
C SER A 103 14.94 8.01 -1.98
N LYS A 104 15.56 9.03 -2.56
CA LYS A 104 14.90 9.96 -3.48
C LYS A 104 14.31 9.22 -4.69
N GLU A 105 15.05 8.28 -5.24
CA GLU A 105 14.67 7.47 -6.39
C GLU A 105 13.43 6.61 -6.08
N ALA A 106 13.39 6.02 -4.88
CA ALA A 106 12.24 5.25 -4.43
C ALA A 106 10.98 6.14 -4.32
N LYS A 107 11.10 7.33 -3.73
CA LYS A 107 9.98 8.28 -3.63
C LYS A 107 9.47 8.71 -5.01
N ILE A 108 10.36 9.02 -5.94
CA ILE A 108 10.00 9.39 -7.31
C ILE A 108 9.34 8.21 -8.05
N ALA A 109 9.85 6.98 -7.88
CA ALA A 109 9.27 5.79 -8.49
C ALA A 109 7.85 5.53 -7.99
N LEU A 110 7.62 5.66 -6.67
CA LEU A 110 6.28 5.55 -6.07
C LEU A 110 5.34 6.63 -6.58
N ALA A 111 5.80 7.88 -6.68
CA ALA A 111 5.00 8.98 -7.22
C ALA A 111 4.55 8.68 -8.66
N LYS A 112 5.48 8.31 -9.54
CA LYS A 112 5.16 7.91 -10.92
C LYS A 112 4.18 6.75 -10.99
N ALA A 113 4.33 5.76 -10.11
CA ALA A 113 3.39 4.65 -10.03
C ALA A 113 1.97 5.13 -9.67
N THR A 114 1.86 6.11 -8.76
CA THR A 114 0.55 6.69 -8.41
C THR A 114 -0.09 7.46 -9.56
N ASP A 115 0.69 8.15 -10.40
CA ASP A 115 0.23 8.80 -11.63
C ASP A 115 -0.34 7.81 -12.64
N ILE A 116 0.37 6.70 -12.88
CA ILE A 116 -0.07 5.65 -13.79
C ILE A 116 -1.35 4.96 -13.29
N VAL A 117 -1.43 4.68 -11.97
CA VAL A 117 -2.55 3.94 -11.36
C VAL A 117 -3.74 4.84 -11.04
N GLY A 118 -3.54 6.16 -10.96
CA GLY A 118 -4.58 7.11 -10.54
C GLY A 118 -4.87 7.05 -9.04
N THR A 119 -3.85 7.05 -8.19
CA THR A 119 -4.02 7.05 -6.72
C THR A 119 -3.18 8.10 -6.00
N SER A 120 -3.30 8.24 -4.68
CA SER A 120 -2.51 9.20 -3.91
C SER A 120 -1.25 8.59 -3.30
N ILE A 121 -0.23 9.44 -3.15
CA ILE A 121 0.97 9.19 -2.35
C ILE A 121 1.06 10.18 -1.20
N ASN A 122 1.58 9.69 -0.07
CA ASN A 122 1.89 10.51 1.09
C ASN A 122 3.41 10.70 1.24
N ASN A 123 3.83 11.93 1.52
CA ASN A 123 5.24 12.32 1.60
C ASN A 123 5.97 11.77 2.84
N GLY A 124 5.24 11.41 3.90
CA GLY A 124 5.85 10.99 5.17
C GLY A 124 6.46 12.13 5.98
N GLU A 125 7.28 11.77 6.96
CA GLU A 125 7.86 12.75 7.91
C GLU A 125 9.02 13.58 7.37
N GLY A 126 9.62 13.15 6.26
CA GLY A 126 10.88 13.69 5.73
C GLY A 126 10.74 14.97 4.90
N GLY A 127 9.53 15.53 4.82
CA GLY A 127 9.21 16.62 3.90
C GLY A 127 8.82 16.14 2.50
N LEU A 128 8.45 17.09 1.64
CA LEU A 128 7.98 16.85 0.27
C LEU A 128 9.08 17.21 -0.72
N LEU A 129 9.51 16.23 -1.53
CA LEU A 129 10.44 16.46 -2.62
C LEU A 129 9.71 17.13 -3.81
N PRO A 130 10.30 18.15 -4.45
CA PRO A 130 9.72 18.75 -5.65
C PRO A 130 9.46 17.72 -6.76
N GLU A 131 10.37 16.77 -6.93
CA GLU A 131 10.24 15.73 -7.94
C GLU A 131 9.15 14.70 -7.60
N GLU A 132 8.95 14.40 -6.31
CA GLU A 132 7.81 13.56 -5.89
C GLU A 132 6.50 14.24 -6.26
N ARG A 133 6.36 15.54 -5.93
CA ARG A 133 5.15 16.30 -6.23
C ARG A 133 4.86 16.41 -7.72
N SER A 134 5.88 16.66 -8.54
CA SER A 134 5.73 16.82 -9.98
C SER A 134 5.36 15.51 -10.70
N ASN A 135 5.56 14.36 -10.06
CA ASN A 135 5.27 13.04 -10.65
C ASN A 135 4.08 12.34 -9.97
N SER A 136 3.43 12.93 -8.97
CA SER A 136 2.31 12.30 -8.26
C SER A 136 0.95 12.71 -8.81
N TYR A 137 0.02 11.76 -8.88
CA TYR A 137 -1.37 12.01 -9.28
C TYR A 137 -2.08 12.91 -8.26
N LYS A 138 -2.03 12.48 -6.98
CA LYS A 138 -2.56 13.18 -5.82
C LYS A 138 -1.56 13.15 -4.69
N GLN A 139 -1.29 14.32 -4.11
CA GLN A 139 -0.33 14.45 -3.03
C GLN A 139 -1.04 14.62 -1.69
N VAL A 140 -0.84 13.66 -0.79
CA VAL A 140 -1.14 13.82 0.64
C VAL A 140 0.11 14.37 1.33
N VAL A 141 -0.08 15.42 2.14
CA VAL A 141 1.00 15.98 2.97
C VAL A 141 0.74 15.68 4.43
N GLN A 142 1.72 15.03 5.06
CA GLN A 142 1.67 14.63 6.45
C GLN A 142 2.15 15.75 7.36
N ILE A 143 1.36 16.05 8.40
CA ILE A 143 1.64 17.05 9.43
C ILE A 143 1.94 16.31 10.71
N LEU A 144 3.17 16.46 11.19
CA LEU A 144 3.66 15.86 12.41
C LEU A 144 3.58 16.80 13.60
N PRO A 145 3.55 16.27 14.83
CA PRO A 145 3.72 17.08 16.03
C PRO A 145 5.02 17.88 16.02
N SER A 146 6.11 17.30 15.50
CA SER A 146 7.42 17.94 15.36
C SER A 146 7.49 18.98 14.23
N ARG A 147 6.52 18.99 13.31
CA ARG A 147 6.46 19.86 12.12
C ARG A 147 7.71 19.81 11.23
N ILE A 148 8.43 18.69 11.23
CA ILE A 148 9.55 18.46 10.31
C ILE A 148 9.01 18.46 8.88
N GLY A 149 9.71 19.18 7.98
CA GLY A 149 9.30 19.29 6.59
C GLY A 149 7.99 20.06 6.36
N PHE A 150 7.44 20.71 7.39
CA PHE A 150 6.24 21.54 7.28
C PHE A 150 6.59 22.91 6.70
N SER A 151 5.91 23.30 5.63
CA SER A 151 5.99 24.65 5.06
C SER A 151 4.66 25.01 4.40
N LEU A 152 4.38 26.31 4.28
CA LEU A 152 3.19 26.79 3.58
C LEU A 152 3.14 26.25 2.15
N ARG A 153 4.27 26.26 1.46
CA ARG A 153 4.43 25.70 0.10
C ARG A 153 3.99 24.24 0.00
N ASN A 154 4.28 23.42 1.01
CA ASN A 154 3.89 22.01 1.00
C ASN A 154 2.38 21.85 1.19
N ILE A 155 1.76 22.70 2.02
CA ILE A 155 0.30 22.70 2.21
C ILE A 155 -0.40 23.13 0.93
N GLU A 156 0.09 24.18 0.27
CA GLU A 156 -0.46 24.67 -1.00
C GLU A 156 -0.34 23.64 -2.12
N ALA A 157 0.69 22.80 -2.08
CA ALA A 157 0.89 21.73 -3.04
C ALA A 157 0.01 20.48 -2.78
N ALA A 158 -0.62 20.37 -1.61
CA ALA A 158 -1.33 19.18 -1.18
C ALA A 158 -2.77 19.10 -1.72
N ASP A 159 -3.19 17.91 -2.14
CA ASP A 159 -4.59 17.59 -2.42
C ASP A 159 -5.34 17.20 -1.14
N ALA A 160 -4.63 16.69 -0.13
CA ALA A 160 -5.15 16.37 1.19
C ALA A 160 -4.06 16.48 2.27
N LEU A 161 -4.49 16.68 3.52
CA LEU A 161 -3.60 16.73 4.67
C LEU A 161 -3.85 15.54 5.59
N GLU A 162 -2.78 14.91 6.05
CA GLU A 162 -2.84 13.86 7.08
C GLU A 162 -2.24 14.41 8.37
N ILE A 163 -3.05 14.47 9.44
CA ILE A 163 -2.57 14.89 10.76
C ILE A 163 -2.14 13.64 11.51
N LEU A 164 -0.84 13.47 11.72
CA LEU A 164 -0.30 12.30 12.40
C LEU A 164 -0.45 12.44 13.91
N VAL A 165 -1.20 11.53 14.52
CA VAL A 165 -1.35 11.43 15.98
C VAL A 165 -0.48 10.31 16.57
N GLY A 166 -0.21 9.24 15.80
CA GLY A 166 0.65 8.14 16.19
C GLY A 166 0.89 7.15 15.04
N ILE A 167 1.86 6.26 15.23
CA ILE A 167 2.22 5.17 14.31
C ILE A 167 2.07 3.86 15.09
N GLY A 168 1.50 2.83 14.47
CA GLY A 168 1.29 1.49 15.06
C GLY A 168 2.30 0.45 14.60
#